data_AF-A0A061BCV2-F1
#
_entry.id   AF-A0A061BCV2-F1
#
_cell.length_a   1.000
_cell.length_b   1.000
_cell.length_c   1.000
_cell.angle_alpha   90.00
_cell.angle_beta   90.00
_cell.angle_gamma   90.00
#
_symmetry.space_group_name_H-M   'P 1'
#
loop_
_entity.id
_entity.type
_entity.pdbx_description
1 polymer ?
#
loop_
_entity_poly.entity_id
_entity_poly.type
_entity_poly.pdbx_seq_one_letter_code
_entity_poly.pdbx_strand_id
1 'polypeptide(L)'
;MDVPNTLSNCLVYTTLSLNSTTLFVNEKPELIAQHELQDLTEVVSSQMGSINSSKTSVGSIPLSLNNTKVALSMYYVKYILPSNDIVTVITVFSDDIPRVLPVNVLETVLGEYKSYTAENRESNIEFKSRFNQIIKVQEAEFNRSALEMTKGELDQVKSVLNDNIEQVLERNERINLLVNKTDRITTLSNSFRSNTVKVKRKMWWQKVKFWAIIILVLAILLFVIFRIFFG
;
A
#
# COMPACT_ATOMS: atom_id res chain seq x y z
N MET A 1 -20.61 1.29 29.64
CA MET A 1 -20.91 1.98 28.37
C MET A 1 -19.97 1.36 27.35
N ASP A 2 -20.43 0.34 26.64
CA ASP A 2 -19.63 -0.34 25.62
C ASP A 2 -19.47 0.61 24.44
N VAL A 3 -18.22 1.00 24.15
CA VAL A 3 -17.88 1.65 22.88
C VAL A 3 -18.23 0.64 21.78
N PRO A 4 -18.99 1.00 20.74
CA PRO A 4 -19.35 0.04 19.71
C PRO A 4 -18.08 -0.47 19.03
N ASN A 5 -17.78 -1.76 19.22
CA ASN A 5 -16.67 -2.52 18.62
C ASN A 5 -16.82 -2.72 17.09
N THR A 6 -17.55 -1.84 16.42
CA THR A 6 -17.88 -1.96 14.99
C THR A 6 -17.06 -0.93 14.22
N LEU A 7 -15.97 -1.40 13.62
CA LEU A 7 -15.28 -0.67 12.56
C LEU A 7 -16.25 -0.55 11.38
N SER A 8 -16.73 0.65 11.09
CA SER A 8 -17.71 0.91 10.04
C SER A 8 -17.26 2.09 9.17
N ASN A 9 -17.49 1.96 7.86
CA ASN A 9 -17.15 2.94 6.84
C ASN A 9 -15.70 3.50 6.93
N CYS A 10 -14.70 2.66 7.19
CA CYS A 10 -13.34 3.15 7.44
C CYS A 10 -12.26 2.48 6.58
N LEU A 11 -11.36 3.30 6.03
CA LEU A 11 -10.07 2.85 5.47
C LEU A 11 -9.11 2.55 6.62
N VAL A 12 -8.49 1.37 6.60
CA VAL A 12 -7.55 0.93 7.64
C VAL A 12 -6.10 1.00 7.15
N TYR A 13 -5.88 0.60 5.90
CA TYR A 13 -4.55 0.35 5.37
C TYR A 13 -4.52 0.54 3.86
N THR A 14 -3.51 1.23 3.34
CA THR A 14 -3.22 1.33 1.91
C THR A 14 -1.74 1.12 1.67
N THR A 15 -1.39 0.31 0.67
CA THR A 15 -0.01 0.11 0.24
C THR A 15 0.14 0.25 -1.26
N LEU A 16 1.30 0.74 -1.70
CA LEU A 16 1.77 0.68 -3.07
C LEU A 16 3.04 -0.16 -3.11
N SER A 17 3.09 -1.13 -4.00
CA SER A 17 4.24 -2.02 -4.19
C SER A 17 4.69 -2.05 -5.64
N LEU A 18 5.98 -2.28 -5.84
CA LEU A 18 6.62 -2.53 -7.13
C LEU A 18 7.25 -3.92 -7.08
N ASN A 19 6.87 -4.82 -7.99
CA ASN A 19 7.34 -6.21 -8.04
C ASN A 19 7.23 -6.93 -6.68
N SER A 20 6.10 -6.77 -5.98
CA SER A 20 5.86 -7.29 -4.62
C SER A 20 6.71 -6.66 -3.51
N THR A 21 7.53 -5.64 -3.82
CA THR A 21 8.26 -4.85 -2.83
C THR A 21 7.45 -3.62 -2.47
N THR A 22 7.01 -3.53 -1.23
CA THR A 22 6.28 -2.37 -0.72
C THR A 22 7.14 -1.10 -0.75
N LEU A 23 6.66 -0.07 -1.47
CA LEU A 23 7.28 1.25 -1.55
C LEU A 23 6.67 2.22 -0.54
N PHE A 24 5.34 2.23 -0.43
CA PHE A 24 4.61 3.16 0.43
C PHE A 24 3.51 2.44 1.19
N VAL A 25 3.38 2.73 2.49
CA VAL A 25 2.31 2.24 3.36
C VAL A 25 1.66 3.39 4.13
N ASN A 26 0.35 3.49 4.08
CA ASN A 26 -0.44 4.32 4.96
C ASN A 26 -1.27 3.38 5.82
N GLU A 27 -1.06 3.41 7.12
CA GLU A 27 -1.77 2.60 8.09
C GLU A 27 -2.29 3.51 9.19
N LYS A 28 -3.47 3.18 9.72
CA LYS A 28 -4.05 3.89 10.87
C LYS A 28 -3.73 3.11 12.15
N PRO A 29 -2.65 3.45 12.87
CA PRO A 29 -2.20 2.66 14.03
C PRO A 29 -3.24 2.60 15.14
N GLU A 30 -4.05 3.65 15.29
CA GLU A 30 -5.15 3.72 16.25
C GLU A 30 -6.20 2.62 16.00
N LEU A 31 -6.62 2.45 14.74
CA LEU A 31 -7.60 1.42 14.37
C LEU A 31 -7.01 0.02 14.49
N ILE A 32 -5.74 -0.15 14.12
CA ILE A 32 -5.03 -1.43 14.23
C ILE A 32 -4.91 -1.86 15.69
N ALA A 33 -4.55 -0.93 16.59
CA ALA A 33 -4.44 -1.20 18.01
C ALA A 33 -5.81 -1.47 18.65
N GLN A 34 -6.82 -0.65 18.33
CA GLN A 34 -8.15 -0.74 18.92
C GLN A 34 -8.91 -2.02 18.51
N HIS A 35 -8.69 -2.52 17.29
CA HIS A 35 -9.41 -3.68 16.75
C HIS A 35 -8.54 -4.93 16.61
N GLU A 36 -7.37 -4.96 17.27
CA GLU A 36 -6.47 -6.12 17.32
C GLU A 36 -5.98 -6.61 15.93
N LEU A 37 -5.81 -5.69 14.97
CA LEU A 37 -5.48 -6.01 13.57
C LEU A 37 -3.96 -6.17 13.32
N GLN A 38 -3.21 -6.72 14.27
CA GLN A 38 -1.74 -6.75 14.25
C GLN A 38 -1.18 -7.58 13.08
N ASP A 39 -1.92 -8.63 12.68
CA ASP A 39 -1.55 -9.52 11.58
C ASP A 39 -1.89 -8.96 10.19
N LEU A 40 -2.54 -7.78 10.11
CA LEU A 40 -3.05 -7.23 8.85
C LEU A 40 -1.97 -7.10 7.77
N THR A 41 -0.80 -6.56 8.14
CA THR A 41 0.32 -6.39 7.20
C THR A 41 0.84 -7.74 6.69
N GLU A 42 0.86 -8.77 7.53
CA GLU A 42 1.26 -10.12 7.14
C GLU A 42 0.25 -10.74 6.19
N VAL A 43 -1.05 -10.65 6.51
CA VAL A 43 -2.14 -11.12 5.65
C VAL A 43 -2.08 -10.44 4.29
N VAL A 44 -1.92 -9.11 4.24
CA VAL A 44 -1.77 -8.36 3.00
C VAL A 44 -0.56 -8.83 2.20
N SER A 45 0.58 -9.01 2.86
CA SER A 45 1.81 -9.49 2.22
C SER A 45 1.65 -10.90 1.66
N SER A 46 0.90 -11.77 2.34
CA SER A 46 0.65 -13.16 1.89
C SER A 46 -0.15 -13.24 0.59
N GLN A 47 -1.04 -12.26 0.35
CA GLN A 47 -1.88 -12.21 -0.86
C GLN A 47 -1.17 -11.62 -2.07
N MET A 48 -0.06 -10.90 -1.88
CA MET A 48 0.64 -10.16 -2.94
C MET A 48 1.07 -11.05 -4.11
N GLY A 49 1.61 -12.23 -3.82
CA GLY A 49 2.03 -13.19 -4.85
C GLY A 49 0.86 -13.67 -5.71
N SER A 50 -0.24 -14.05 -5.05
CA SER A 50 -1.47 -14.48 -5.72
C SER A 50 -2.05 -13.37 -6.59
N ILE A 51 -2.12 -12.14 -6.07
CA ILE A 51 -2.60 -10.94 -6.81
C ILE A 51 -1.76 -10.70 -8.06
N ASN A 52 -0.43 -10.70 -7.93
CA ASN A 52 0.46 -10.46 -9.06
C ASN A 52 0.33 -11.56 -10.13
N SER A 53 0.13 -12.81 -9.72
CA SER A 53 -0.11 -13.95 -10.62
C SER A 53 -1.54 -14.06 -11.17
N SER A 54 -2.51 -13.30 -10.63
CA SER A 54 -3.91 -13.36 -11.07
C SER A 54 -4.05 -12.99 -12.55
N LYS A 55 -5.10 -13.47 -13.23
CA LYS A 55 -5.43 -13.00 -14.58
C LYS A 55 -6.09 -11.62 -14.57
N THR A 56 -6.73 -11.25 -13.46
CA THR A 56 -7.45 -9.99 -13.32
C THR A 56 -6.49 -8.88 -12.89
N SER A 57 -6.62 -7.70 -13.50
CA SER A 57 -5.86 -6.50 -13.12
C SER A 57 -6.41 -5.83 -11.85
N VAL A 58 -7.61 -6.22 -11.42
CA VAL A 58 -8.28 -5.66 -10.25
C VAL A 58 -9.14 -6.71 -9.57
N GLY A 59 -9.40 -6.54 -8.28
CA GLY A 59 -10.42 -7.30 -7.58
C GLY A 59 -10.54 -6.92 -6.11
N SER A 60 -11.36 -7.70 -5.41
CA SER A 60 -11.45 -7.67 -3.96
C SER A 60 -11.31 -9.07 -3.36
N ILE A 61 -10.82 -9.13 -2.14
CA ILE A 61 -10.61 -10.36 -1.36
C ILE A 61 -11.13 -10.07 0.06
N PRO A 62 -12.17 -10.75 0.55
CA PRO A 62 -12.58 -10.63 1.94
C PRO A 62 -11.46 -11.17 2.83
N LEU A 63 -11.15 -10.44 3.91
CA LEU A 63 -10.09 -10.80 4.85
C LEU A 63 -10.70 -11.42 6.10
N SER A 64 -10.13 -12.55 6.50
CA SER A 64 -10.36 -13.14 7.81
C SER A 64 -9.07 -13.02 8.60
N LEU A 65 -9.07 -12.18 9.63
CA LEU A 65 -7.95 -12.05 10.56
C LEU A 65 -8.21 -12.91 11.79
N ASN A 66 -7.13 -13.46 12.35
CA ASN A 66 -7.18 -14.24 13.57
C ASN A 66 -7.69 -13.35 14.72
N ASN A 67 -8.54 -13.90 15.58
CA ASN A 67 -9.08 -13.24 16.79
C ASN A 67 -9.91 -11.96 16.61
N THR A 68 -10.19 -11.49 15.40
CA THR A 68 -10.95 -10.25 15.23
C THR A 68 -12.41 -10.48 14.85
N LYS A 69 -13.34 -9.75 15.51
CA LYS A 69 -14.77 -9.72 15.14
C LYS A 69 -15.08 -8.77 13.97
N VAL A 70 -14.05 -8.16 13.38
CA VAL A 70 -14.20 -7.14 12.34
C VAL A 70 -14.11 -7.78 10.96
N ALA A 71 -15.15 -7.58 10.15
CA ALA A 71 -15.12 -7.94 8.74
C ALA A 71 -14.36 -6.87 7.96
N LEU A 72 -13.29 -7.27 7.29
CA LEU A 72 -12.49 -6.41 6.43
C LEU A 72 -12.51 -6.96 5.00
N SER A 73 -12.45 -6.05 4.04
CA SER A 73 -12.29 -6.39 2.63
C SER A 73 -11.06 -5.68 2.06
N MET A 74 -10.21 -6.46 1.40
CA MET A 74 -9.06 -5.98 0.63
C MET A 74 -9.50 -5.70 -0.79
N TYR A 75 -9.05 -4.59 -1.34
CA TYR A 75 -9.22 -4.22 -2.74
C TYR A 75 -7.86 -3.98 -3.36
N TYR A 76 -7.66 -4.41 -4.59
CA TYR A 76 -6.38 -4.26 -5.27
C TYR A 76 -6.56 -3.86 -6.72
N VAL A 77 -5.57 -3.11 -7.23
CA VAL A 77 -5.35 -2.89 -8.67
C VAL A 77 -3.88 -3.14 -8.97
N LYS A 78 -3.60 -3.75 -10.11
CA LYS A 78 -2.24 -3.94 -10.62
C LYS A 78 -2.11 -3.40 -12.03
N TYR A 79 -0.91 -2.95 -12.35
CA TYR A 79 -0.56 -2.39 -13.63
C TYR A 79 0.87 -2.77 -14.01
N ILE A 80 1.06 -3.20 -15.25
CA ILE A 80 2.38 -3.54 -15.79
C ILE A 80 2.93 -2.30 -16.48
N LEU A 81 4.07 -1.81 -16.01
CA LEU A 81 4.76 -0.68 -16.62
C LEU A 81 5.42 -1.08 -17.94
N PRO A 82 5.76 -0.11 -18.82
CA PRO A 82 6.59 -0.38 -20.01
C PRO A 82 7.94 -1.04 -19.69
N SER A 83 8.46 -0.85 -18.48
CA SER A 83 9.67 -1.53 -17.97
C SER A 83 9.47 -3.02 -17.64
N ASN A 84 8.25 -3.53 -17.79
CA ASN A 84 7.82 -4.88 -17.37
C ASN A 84 7.77 -5.08 -15.84
N ASP A 85 7.84 -4.00 -15.07
CA ASP A 85 7.60 -4.03 -13.62
C ASP A 85 6.10 -4.01 -13.32
N ILE A 86 5.68 -4.71 -12.27
CA ILE A 86 4.29 -4.75 -11.81
C ILE A 86 4.14 -3.78 -10.63
N VAL A 87 3.29 -2.77 -10.80
CA VAL A 87 2.83 -1.91 -9.70
C VAL A 87 1.52 -2.46 -9.19
N THR A 88 1.44 -2.67 -7.88
CA THR A 88 0.21 -3.14 -7.22
C THR A 88 -0.12 -2.20 -6.08
N VAL A 89 -1.32 -1.62 -6.14
CA VAL A 89 -1.92 -0.82 -5.07
C VAL A 89 -2.95 -1.69 -4.37
N ILE A 90 -2.89 -1.74 -3.05
CA ILE A 90 -3.85 -2.47 -2.21
C ILE A 90 -4.40 -1.49 -1.19
N THR A 91 -5.70 -1.56 -0.93
CA THR A 91 -6.36 -0.83 0.14
C THR A 91 -7.29 -1.77 0.91
N VAL A 92 -7.39 -1.58 2.22
CA VAL A 92 -8.19 -2.41 3.13
C VAL A 92 -9.19 -1.52 3.85
N PHE A 93 -10.45 -1.93 3.78
CA PHE A 93 -11.56 -1.24 4.39
C PHE A 93 -12.38 -2.17 5.26
N SER A 94 -13.21 -1.59 6.12
CA SER A 94 -14.37 -2.29 6.68
C SER A 94 -15.27 -2.82 5.54
N ASP A 95 -15.86 -3.99 5.75
CA ASP A 95 -16.64 -4.68 4.70
C ASP A 95 -17.91 -3.93 4.27
N ASP A 96 -18.41 -3.02 5.13
CA ASP A 96 -19.62 -2.23 4.92
C ASP A 96 -19.44 -0.98 4.03
N ILE A 97 -18.22 -0.75 3.51
CA ILE A 97 -17.91 0.42 2.69
C ILE A 97 -18.51 0.27 1.27
N PRO A 98 -19.10 1.33 0.68
CA PRO A 98 -19.44 1.33 -0.75
C PRO A 98 -18.17 1.18 -1.60
N ARG A 99 -18.21 0.34 -2.65
CA ARG A 99 -17.02 0.02 -3.47
C ARG A 99 -16.42 1.21 -4.22
N VAL A 100 -17.16 2.31 -4.39
CA VAL A 100 -16.67 3.54 -5.04
C VAL A 100 -15.48 4.13 -4.30
N LEU A 101 -15.48 4.17 -2.97
CA LEU A 101 -14.36 4.75 -2.24
C LEU A 101 -13.07 3.93 -2.40
N PRO A 102 -13.07 2.59 -2.18
CA PRO A 102 -11.91 1.77 -2.48
C PRO A 102 -11.40 1.93 -3.92
N VAL A 103 -12.32 1.94 -4.90
CA VAL A 103 -11.98 2.10 -6.31
C VAL A 103 -11.31 3.45 -6.58
N ASN A 104 -11.87 4.57 -6.09
CA ASN A 104 -11.30 5.90 -6.28
C ASN A 104 -9.91 6.04 -5.66
N VAL A 105 -9.71 5.47 -4.46
CA VAL A 105 -8.39 5.45 -3.81
C VAL A 105 -7.38 4.69 -4.66
N LEU A 106 -7.74 3.50 -5.15
CA LEU A 106 -6.87 2.68 -5.99
C LEU A 106 -6.50 3.39 -7.30
N GLU A 107 -7.49 3.94 -8.02
CA GLU A 107 -7.28 4.63 -9.29
C GLU A 107 -6.44 5.89 -9.13
N THR A 108 -6.76 6.74 -8.14
CA THR A 108 -6.06 8.01 -7.94
C THR A 108 -4.60 7.76 -7.55
N VAL A 109 -4.34 6.84 -6.63
CA VAL A 109 -2.98 6.48 -6.23
C VAL A 109 -2.19 5.90 -7.41
N LEU A 110 -2.79 5.00 -8.19
CA LEU A 110 -2.13 4.39 -9.33
C LEU A 110 -1.85 5.42 -10.44
N GLY A 111 -2.81 6.30 -10.74
CA GLY A 111 -2.67 7.37 -11.74
C GLY A 111 -1.56 8.36 -11.37
N GLU A 112 -1.55 8.84 -10.13
CA GLU A 112 -0.50 9.73 -9.63
C GLU A 112 0.87 9.06 -9.64
N TYR A 113 0.95 7.76 -9.31
CA TYR A 113 2.22 7.03 -9.38
C TYR A 113 2.72 6.87 -10.82
N LYS A 114 1.82 6.57 -11.77
CA LYS A 114 2.18 6.52 -13.20
C LYS A 114 2.77 7.85 -13.67
N SER A 115 2.11 8.97 -13.38
CA SER A 115 2.60 10.31 -13.72
C SER A 115 3.95 10.61 -13.06
N TYR A 116 4.10 10.29 -11.77
CA TYR A 116 5.34 10.45 -11.03
C TYR A 116 6.51 9.66 -11.66
N THR A 117 6.27 8.41 -12.07
CA THR A 117 7.31 7.57 -12.71
C THR A 117 7.63 8.03 -14.13
N ALA A 118 6.65 8.50 -14.90
CA ALA A 118 6.85 9.00 -16.26
C ALA A 118 7.74 10.25 -16.31
N GLU A 119 7.70 11.07 -15.26
CA GLU A 119 8.51 12.28 -15.13
C GLU A 119 9.94 12.02 -14.59
N ASN A 120 10.35 10.76 -14.42
CA ASN A 120 11.64 10.36 -13.85
C ASN A 120 11.95 11.03 -12.49
N ARG A 121 10.92 11.30 -11.68
CA ARG A 121 11.11 11.87 -10.33
C ARG A 121 11.63 10.77 -9.39
N GLU A 122 12.74 11.04 -8.69
CA GLU A 122 13.37 10.06 -7.77
C GLU A 122 13.08 10.34 -6.27
N SER A 123 12.43 11.46 -5.94
CA SER A 123 12.20 11.83 -4.54
C SER A 123 11.08 11.01 -3.90
N ASN A 124 11.46 9.90 -3.24
CA ASN A 124 10.55 9.06 -2.48
C ASN A 124 9.76 9.84 -1.41
N ILE A 125 10.32 10.95 -0.89
CA ILE A 125 9.68 11.79 0.13
C ILE A 125 8.51 12.57 -0.48
N GLU A 126 8.68 13.13 -1.68
CA GLU A 126 7.63 13.89 -2.35
C GLU A 126 6.41 12.99 -2.61
N PHE A 127 6.64 11.82 -3.21
CA PHE A 127 5.54 10.91 -3.51
C PHE A 127 4.90 10.36 -2.23
N LYS A 128 5.68 10.09 -1.17
CA LYS A 128 5.12 9.67 0.12
C LYS A 128 4.12 10.69 0.67
N SER A 129 4.41 11.98 0.53
CA SER A 129 3.50 13.06 0.94
C SER A 129 2.22 13.04 0.10
N ARG A 130 2.35 12.99 -1.23
CA ARG A 130 1.21 12.91 -2.17
C ARG A 130 0.34 11.69 -1.91
N PHE A 131 0.96 10.52 -1.75
CA PHE A 131 0.28 9.26 -1.41
C PHE A 131 -0.61 9.39 -0.16
N ASN A 132 -0.07 9.95 0.91
CA ASN A 132 -0.84 10.19 2.13
C ASN A 132 -1.93 11.25 1.94
N GLN A 133 -1.68 12.28 1.14
CA GLN A 133 -2.64 13.34 0.84
C GLN A 133 -3.83 12.81 0.03
N ILE A 134 -3.58 12.00 -1.00
CA ILE A 134 -4.62 11.36 -1.82
C ILE A 134 -5.59 10.60 -0.92
N ILE A 135 -5.08 9.75 -0.03
CA ILE A 135 -5.90 8.97 0.88
C ILE A 135 -6.78 9.89 1.75
N LYS A 136 -6.18 10.93 2.36
CA LYS A 136 -6.93 11.89 3.19
C LYS A 136 -8.01 12.63 2.41
N VAL A 137 -7.73 13.06 1.18
CA VAL A 137 -8.69 13.78 0.33
C VAL A 137 -9.84 12.87 -0.04
N GLN A 138 -9.56 11.64 -0.50
CA GLN A 138 -10.61 10.68 -0.88
C GLN A 138 -11.52 10.31 0.30
N GLU A 139 -10.96 10.14 1.49
CA GLU A 139 -11.76 9.91 2.70
C GLU A 139 -12.62 11.14 3.05
N ALA A 140 -12.07 12.35 2.96
CA ALA A 140 -12.80 13.57 3.26
C ALA A 140 -13.93 13.83 2.25
N GLU A 141 -13.68 13.61 0.96
CA GLU A 141 -14.68 13.74 -0.10
C GLU A 141 -15.82 12.74 0.10
N PHE A 142 -15.49 11.47 0.36
CA PHE A 142 -16.50 10.46 0.66
C PHE A 142 -17.32 10.80 1.90
N ASN A 143 -16.67 11.20 3.00
CA ASN A 143 -17.36 11.57 4.22
C ASN A 143 -18.28 12.78 3.99
N ARG A 144 -17.86 13.77 3.20
CA ARG A 144 -18.70 14.91 2.85
C ARG A 144 -19.94 14.46 2.05
N SER A 145 -19.75 13.64 1.03
CA SER A 145 -20.88 13.10 0.25
C SER A 145 -21.82 12.24 1.08
N ALA A 146 -21.28 11.44 2.02
CA ALA A 146 -22.09 10.63 2.92
C ALA A 146 -22.89 11.48 3.93
N LEU A 147 -22.39 12.67 4.31
CA LEU A 147 -23.12 13.62 5.16
C LEU A 147 -24.24 14.36 4.40
N GLU A 148 -24.07 14.57 3.09
CA GLU A 148 -25.07 15.19 2.23
C GLU A 148 -26.22 14.24 1.87
N MET A 149 -25.99 12.92 1.94
CA MET A 149 -26.99 11.89 1.71
C MET A 149 -27.76 11.53 2.98
N THR A 150 -29.05 11.25 2.85
CA THR A 150 -29.83 10.64 3.93
C THR A 150 -29.40 9.17 4.14
N LYS A 151 -29.57 8.62 5.35
CA LYS A 151 -29.16 7.22 5.64
C LYS A 151 -29.72 6.21 4.63
N GLY A 152 -30.97 6.40 4.19
CA GLY A 152 -31.61 5.54 3.20
C GLY A 152 -31.00 5.65 1.80
N GLU A 153 -30.55 6.84 1.38
CA GLU A 153 -29.85 7.04 0.11
C GLU A 153 -28.45 6.43 0.16
N LEU A 154 -27.74 6.53 1.30
CA LEU A 154 -26.44 5.89 1.47
C LEU A 154 -26.55 4.36 1.38
N ASP A 155 -27.57 3.76 2.01
CA ASP A 155 -27.82 2.32 1.95
C ASP A 155 -28.24 1.86 0.53
N GLN A 156 -28.98 2.69 -0.19
CA GLN A 156 -29.32 2.44 -1.59
C GLN A 156 -28.08 2.52 -2.50
N VAL A 157 -27.22 3.50 -2.28
CA VAL A 157 -25.94 3.66 -2.99
C VAL A 157 -25.01 2.47 -2.67
N LYS A 158 -24.97 1.98 -1.43
CA LYS A 158 -24.29 0.71 -1.08
C LYS A 158 -24.80 -0.47 -1.89
N SER A 159 -26.13 -0.59 -2.04
CA SER A 159 -26.75 -1.69 -2.80
C SER A 159 -26.52 -1.60 -4.31
N VAL A 160 -26.46 -0.39 -4.87
CA VAL A 160 -26.28 -0.15 -6.32
C VAL A 160 -24.80 -0.20 -6.72
N LEU A 161 -23.88 0.16 -5.83
CA LEU A 161 -22.42 0.16 -6.08
C LEU A 161 -21.74 -1.21 -5.89
N ASN A 162 -22.50 -2.30 -5.95
CA ASN A 162 -21.99 -3.67 -5.93
C ASN A 162 -21.68 -4.21 -7.34
N ASP A 163 -21.44 -3.33 -8.30
CA ASP A 163 -20.98 -3.72 -9.64
C ASP A 163 -19.62 -4.43 -9.57
N ASN A 164 -19.34 -5.26 -10.58
CA ASN A 164 -18.05 -5.93 -10.70
C ASN A 164 -16.96 -4.85 -10.77
N ILE A 165 -16.05 -4.83 -9.79
CA ILE A 165 -14.91 -3.90 -9.75
C ILE A 165 -14.12 -3.95 -11.07
N GLU A 166 -14.07 -5.12 -11.71
CA GLU A 166 -13.51 -5.32 -13.04
C GLU A 166 -14.17 -4.43 -14.09
N GLN A 167 -15.51 -4.38 -14.15
CA GLN A 167 -16.24 -3.57 -15.13
C GLN A 167 -16.11 -2.06 -14.89
N VAL A 168 -15.99 -1.65 -13.62
CA VAL A 168 -15.83 -0.24 -13.25
C VAL A 168 -14.43 0.27 -13.67
N LEU A 169 -13.40 -0.57 -13.54
CA LEU A 169 -12.03 -0.21 -13.94
C LEU A 169 -11.70 -0.48 -15.41
N GLU A 170 -12.34 -1.45 -16.07
CA GLU A 170 -12.14 -1.77 -17.51
C GLU A 170 -12.45 -0.58 -18.44
N ARG A 171 -13.32 0.34 -18.01
CA ARG A 171 -13.68 1.53 -18.79
C ARG A 171 -12.51 2.52 -18.99
N ASN A 172 -11.46 2.43 -18.18
CA ASN A 172 -10.30 3.34 -18.22
C ASN A 172 -9.05 2.74 -18.89
N GLU A 173 -9.06 1.45 -19.28
CA GLU A 173 -7.88 0.73 -19.85
C GLU A 173 -7.72 0.82 -21.39
N ARG A 174 -8.60 1.51 -22.12
CA ARG A 174 -8.53 1.55 -23.60
C ARG A 174 -7.37 2.34 -24.22
N ILE A 175 -6.47 2.94 -23.43
CA ILE A 175 -5.30 3.66 -23.95
C ILE A 175 -4.03 2.95 -23.50
N ASN A 176 -3.47 2.15 -24.42
CA ASN A 176 -2.17 1.46 -24.43
C ASN A 176 -2.23 -0.08 -24.42
N LEU A 177 -3.02 -0.65 -25.34
CA LEU A 177 -2.72 -1.97 -25.88
C LEU A 177 -1.74 -1.82 -27.05
N LEU A 178 -0.46 -1.98 -26.77
CA LEU A 178 0.45 -2.60 -27.72
C LEU A 178 0.90 -3.93 -27.11
N VAL A 179 0.24 -4.96 -27.58
CA VAL A 179 0.47 -6.37 -27.30
C VAL A 179 1.94 -6.71 -27.55
N ASN A 180 2.60 -7.27 -26.54
CA ASN A 180 3.37 -8.49 -26.78
C ASN A 180 3.16 -9.46 -25.62
N LYS A 181 2.43 -10.53 -25.94
CA LYS A 181 2.58 -11.83 -25.27
C LYS A 181 4.07 -12.14 -25.19
N THR A 182 4.53 -12.62 -24.05
CA THR A 182 5.47 -13.76 -24.00
C THR A 182 5.35 -14.41 -22.64
N ASP A 183 5.10 -15.72 -22.68
CA ASP A 183 5.17 -16.64 -21.57
C ASP A 183 6.42 -16.42 -20.73
N ARG A 184 6.24 -16.07 -19.44
CA ARG A 184 7.10 -16.40 -18.29
C ARG A 184 6.69 -15.59 -17.05
N ILE A 185 5.61 -16.03 -16.39
CA ILE A 185 5.42 -15.77 -14.96
C ILE A 185 5.13 -17.12 -14.28
N THR A 186 6.10 -18.03 -14.32
CA THR A 186 6.01 -19.33 -13.61
C THR A 186 7.26 -19.68 -12.81
N THR A 187 8.22 -18.75 -12.64
CA THR A 187 9.47 -19.08 -11.93
C THR A 187 9.96 -18.05 -10.91
N LEU A 188 9.07 -17.20 -10.39
CA LEU A 188 9.38 -16.32 -9.25
C LEU A 188 8.42 -16.47 -8.06
N SER A 189 7.58 -17.50 -8.05
CA SER A 189 6.55 -17.70 -7.01
C SER A 189 7.03 -18.46 -5.77
N ASN A 190 8.17 -19.16 -5.84
CA ASN A 190 8.57 -20.12 -4.80
C ASN A 190 9.65 -19.64 -3.81
N SER A 191 10.06 -18.37 -3.83
CA SER A 191 11.04 -17.82 -2.86
C SER A 191 10.53 -16.64 -2.02
N PHE A 192 9.23 -16.43 -1.91
CA PHE A 192 8.63 -15.30 -1.18
C PHE A 192 7.96 -15.68 0.15
N ARG A 193 8.47 -16.72 0.83
CA ARG A 193 8.02 -17.06 2.20
C ARG A 193 8.96 -16.54 3.30
N SER A 194 10.03 -15.83 2.98
CA SER A 194 10.94 -15.28 3.99
C SER A 194 11.74 -14.10 3.43
N ASN A 195 11.18 -12.88 3.44
CA ASN A 195 12.00 -11.67 3.31
C ASN A 195 11.38 -10.37 3.86
N THR A 196 10.29 -10.42 4.62
CA THR A 196 9.74 -9.21 5.28
C THR A 196 10.61 -8.74 6.47
N VAL A 197 11.63 -9.51 6.86
CA VAL A 197 12.67 -9.11 7.84
C VAL A 197 13.97 -8.63 7.19
N LYS A 198 14.18 -8.80 5.87
CA LYS A 198 15.48 -8.45 5.24
C LYS A 198 15.54 -7.08 4.55
N VAL A 199 14.43 -6.40 4.29
CA VAL A 199 14.47 -5.06 3.69
C VAL A 199 14.63 -3.94 4.73
N LYS A 200 14.23 -4.16 6.00
CA LYS A 200 14.62 -3.27 7.13
C LYS A 200 16.13 -3.33 7.41
N ARG A 201 16.80 -4.46 7.16
CA ARG A 201 18.27 -4.58 7.35
C ARG A 201 19.04 -3.75 6.32
N LYS A 202 18.66 -3.72 5.04
CA LYS A 202 19.48 -3.01 4.04
C LYS A 202 19.59 -1.50 4.32
N MET A 203 18.53 -0.89 4.87
CA MET A 203 18.57 0.50 5.36
C MET A 203 19.27 0.65 6.72
N TRP A 204 19.10 -0.29 7.67
CA TRP A 204 19.83 -0.24 8.96
C TRP A 204 21.34 -0.39 8.77
N TRP A 205 21.80 -1.27 7.87
CA TRP A 205 23.22 -1.45 7.58
C TRP A 205 23.83 -0.24 6.86
N GLN A 206 23.06 0.53 6.09
CA GLN A 206 23.55 1.81 5.55
C GLN A 206 23.73 2.85 6.66
N LYS A 207 22.80 2.94 7.61
CA LYS A 207 22.95 3.82 8.77
C LYS A 207 24.12 3.40 9.67
N VAL A 208 24.27 2.11 10.00
CA VAL A 208 25.38 1.60 10.82
C VAL A 208 26.74 1.81 10.15
N LYS A 209 26.86 1.60 8.83
CA LYS A 209 28.10 1.87 8.09
C LYS A 209 28.50 3.34 8.15
N PHE A 210 27.54 4.26 8.00
CA PHE A 210 27.79 5.70 8.11
C PHE A 210 28.27 6.10 9.51
N TRP A 211 27.59 5.62 10.56
CA TRP A 211 27.99 5.89 11.95
C TRP A 211 29.34 5.27 12.33
N ALA A 212 29.67 4.07 11.82
CA ALA A 212 30.97 3.44 12.05
C ALA A 212 32.13 4.22 11.42
N ILE A 213 31.95 4.78 10.22
CA ILE A 213 32.97 5.62 9.57
C ILE A 213 33.19 6.91 10.38
N ILE A 214 32.14 7.53 10.89
CA ILE A 214 32.24 8.72 11.75
C ILE A 214 33.07 8.44 13.02
N ILE A 215 32.79 7.33 13.70
CA ILE A 215 33.51 6.94 14.93
C ILE A 215 34.99 6.67 14.64
N LEU A 216 35.29 6.00 13.52
CA LEU A 216 36.67 5.71 13.11
C LEU A 216 37.47 7.00 12.87
N VAL A 217 36.88 7.97 12.16
CA VAL A 217 37.53 9.26 11.89
C VAL A 217 37.78 10.02 13.20
N LEU A 218 36.81 10.05 14.12
CA LEU A 218 36.96 10.65 15.44
C LEU A 218 38.08 9.98 16.26
N ALA A 219 38.17 8.65 16.24
CA ALA A 219 39.21 7.92 16.96
C ALA A 219 40.62 8.23 16.42
N ILE A 220 40.78 8.34 15.09
CA ILE A 220 42.04 8.70 14.46
C ILE A 220 42.45 10.14 14.84
N LEU A 221 41.50 11.09 14.81
CA LEU A 221 41.77 12.47 15.21
C LEU A 221 42.22 12.56 16.67
N LEU A 222 41.55 11.86 17.58
CA LEU A 222 41.94 11.81 19.00
C LEU A 222 43.32 11.18 19.20
N PHE A 223 43.64 10.11 18.46
CA PHE A 223 44.96 9.49 18.52
C PHE A 223 46.08 10.44 18.07
N VAL A 224 45.87 11.19 16.99
CA VAL A 224 46.83 12.19 16.50
C VAL A 224 47.02 13.31 17.53
N ILE A 225 45.94 13.84 18.09
CA ILE A 225 46.00 14.88 19.14
C ILE A 225 46.75 14.37 20.38
N PHE A 226 46.45 13.15 20.83
CA PHE A 226 47.13 12.53 21.96
C PHE A 226 48.63 12.37 21.70
N ARG A 227 49.01 11.89 20.50
CA ARG A 227 50.42 11.75 20.09
C ARG A 227 51.17 13.08 20.01
N ILE A 228 50.51 14.17 19.64
CA ILE A 228 51.12 15.50 19.58
C ILE A 228 51.31 16.09 20.98
N PHE A 229 50.37 15.82 21.90
CA PHE A 229 50.39 16.44 23.24
C PHE A 229 51.26 15.67 24.25
N PHE A 230 51.37 14.34 24.10
CA PHE A 230 52.14 13.47 25.00
C PHE A 230 53.40 12.86 24.34
N GLY A 231 53.70 13.25 23.10
CA GLY A 231 54.89 12.81 22.35
C GLY A 231 55.92 13.90 22.17
#